data_AF-A0A5Q4EHW9-F1
#
_entry.id   AF-A0A5Q4EHW9-F1
#
_cell.length_a   1.000
_cell.length_b   1.000
_cell.length_c   1.000
_cell.angle_alpha   90.00
_cell.angle_beta   90.00
_cell.angle_gamma   90.00
#
_symmetry.space_group_name_H-M   'P 1'
#
loop_
_entity.id
_entity.type
_entity.pdbx_description
1 polymer ?
#
loop_
_entity_poly.entity_id
_entity_poly.type
_entity_poly.pdbx_seq_one_letter_code
_entity_poly.pdbx_strand_id
1 'polypeptide(L)'
;MKKATLLTLAATVAIAAGIPSLALWHHTDQTNQNLAAIEALRQEEARAEAARQQQLEQEREAAQQEAARLEQELEQQRQATERQRQQADLVNQTAEAWRQFNQALDTATSAYSNNAQTPAQILGTLAADLGTIPLTQIDSELATLINDFRSTALEAHQIKTHYTTRMQELDAGVVNASQTGCDVGRMAGEANPLRNCIVGGLLGGFVSAVGASEEFNQLQADYEARSQGLLQTFGDLYGRKEAMGDRLQTTYGISPS
;
A
#
# COMPACT_ATOMS: atom_id res chain seq x y z
N MET A 1 40.94 -53.84 -12.77
CA MET A 1 41.66 -54.19 -14.01
C MET A 1 43.17 -54.10 -13.77
N LYS A 2 43.91 -55.18 -14.10
CA LYS A 2 45.35 -55.30 -14.46
C LYS A 2 46.40 -54.65 -13.54
N LYS A 3 47.19 -55.42 -12.76
CA LYS A 3 48.43 -56.17 -13.10
C LYS A 3 49.66 -55.31 -13.43
N ALA A 4 50.67 -55.36 -12.55
CA ALA A 4 52.13 -55.51 -12.80
C ALA A 4 52.78 -55.57 -11.40
N THR A 5 53.39 -56.64 -10.85
CA THR A 5 54.36 -57.64 -11.32
C THR A 5 55.68 -57.04 -11.83
N LEU A 6 56.69 -57.02 -10.96
CA LEU A 6 58.14 -56.98 -11.22
C LEU A 6 58.81 -57.33 -9.87
N LEU A 7 59.23 -58.57 -9.56
CA LEU A 7 60.29 -59.41 -10.16
C LEU A 7 61.68 -58.77 -10.03
N THR A 8 62.38 -59.09 -8.94
CA THR A 8 63.85 -58.94 -8.74
C THR A 8 64.20 -59.57 -7.40
N LEU A 9 65.21 -60.41 -7.21
CA LEU A 9 66.03 -61.23 -8.10
C LEU A 9 66.66 -62.27 -7.16
N ALA A 10 66.71 -63.54 -7.58
CA ALA A 10 67.45 -64.57 -6.87
C ALA A 10 68.94 -64.19 -6.79
N ALA A 11 69.54 -64.30 -5.61
CA ALA A 11 70.99 -64.38 -5.47
C ALA A 11 71.35 -65.33 -4.32
N THR A 12 71.20 -66.62 -4.60
CA THR A 12 71.95 -67.68 -3.92
C THR A 12 73.43 -67.51 -4.29
N VAL A 13 74.29 -67.11 -3.34
CA VAL A 13 75.74 -67.32 -3.44
C VAL A 13 76.23 -67.87 -2.11
N ALA A 14 76.56 -69.16 -2.12
CA ALA A 14 77.38 -69.78 -1.10
C ALA A 14 78.87 -69.60 -1.45
N ILE A 15 79.71 -69.68 -0.42
CA ILE A 15 81.17 -69.96 -0.41
C ILE A 15 82.10 -68.75 -0.22
N ALA A 16 82.61 -68.69 1.01
CA ALA A 16 84.02 -68.51 1.39
C ALA A 16 84.91 -67.54 0.59
N ALA A 17 85.00 -66.31 1.06
CA ALA A 17 86.21 -65.54 1.27
C ALA A 17 85.79 -64.24 1.99
N GLY A 18 86.56 -63.77 2.96
CA GLY A 18 86.21 -62.62 3.81
C GLY A 18 85.79 -61.39 3.02
N ILE A 19 84.49 -61.13 2.95
CA ILE A 19 83.96 -59.80 2.67
C ILE A 19 84.12 -59.02 3.97
N PRO A 20 84.79 -57.86 3.99
CA PRO A 20 85.00 -57.12 5.22
C PRO A 20 83.62 -56.75 5.79
N SER A 21 83.34 -57.21 7.00
CA SER A 21 82.13 -56.91 7.77
C SER A 21 81.85 -55.41 7.89
N LEU A 22 82.86 -54.56 7.68
CA LEU A 22 82.76 -53.11 7.55
C LEU A 22 81.93 -52.66 6.33
N ALA A 23 81.98 -53.35 5.19
CA ALA A 23 81.23 -52.98 3.98
C ALA A 23 79.73 -53.26 4.13
N LEU A 24 79.36 -54.38 4.78
CA LEU A 24 77.97 -54.68 5.10
C LEU A 24 77.41 -53.72 6.16
N TRP A 25 78.20 -53.37 7.18
CA TRP A 25 77.82 -52.36 8.18
C TRP A 25 77.63 -50.98 7.56
N HIS A 26 78.56 -50.54 6.70
CA HIS A 26 78.47 -49.24 6.05
C HIS A 26 77.27 -49.15 5.09
N HIS A 27 76.93 -50.24 4.41
CA HIS A 27 75.72 -50.31 3.59
C HIS A 27 74.45 -50.28 4.45
N THR A 28 74.43 -50.98 5.59
CA THR A 28 73.26 -51.01 6.50
C THR A 28 73.03 -49.64 7.16
N ASP A 29 74.10 -48.96 7.56
CA ASP A 29 74.02 -47.62 8.15
C ASP A 29 73.56 -46.56 7.14
N GLN A 30 74.09 -46.62 5.90
CA GLN A 30 73.64 -45.74 4.81
C GLN A 30 72.18 -45.98 4.43
N THR A 31 71.69 -47.23 4.55
CA THR A 31 70.28 -47.55 4.30
C THR A 31 69.38 -46.99 5.40
N ASN A 32 69.82 -47.08 6.67
CA ASN A 32 69.09 -46.51 7.81
C ASN A 32 69.05 -44.98 7.77
N GLN A 33 70.13 -44.31 7.35
CA GLN A 33 70.16 -42.86 7.14
C GLN A 33 69.24 -42.42 6.00
N ASN A 34 69.22 -43.16 4.89
CA ASN A 34 68.29 -42.90 3.78
C ASN A 34 66.82 -43.10 4.19
N LEU A 35 66.54 -44.11 5.04
CA LEU A 35 65.19 -44.34 5.56
C LEU A 35 64.73 -43.18 6.46
N ALA A 36 65.61 -42.72 7.37
CA ALA A 36 65.34 -41.57 8.22
C ALA A 36 65.13 -40.27 7.42
N ALA A 37 65.88 -40.08 6.33
CA ALA A 37 65.69 -38.94 5.42
C ALA A 37 64.36 -39.00 4.66
N ILE A 38 63.93 -40.19 4.22
CA ILE A 38 62.62 -40.39 3.58
C ILE A 38 61.47 -40.14 4.58
N GLU A 39 61.62 -40.57 5.82
CA GLU A 39 60.64 -40.32 6.88
C GLU A 39 60.53 -38.84 7.21
N ALA A 40 61.66 -38.12 7.27
CA ALA A 40 61.68 -36.67 7.46
C ALA A 40 60.98 -35.93 6.31
N LEU A 41 61.22 -36.32 5.05
CA LEU A 41 60.55 -35.75 3.87
C LEU A 41 59.03 -36.00 3.87
N ARG A 42 58.58 -37.21 4.23
CA ARG A 42 57.15 -37.50 4.37
C ARG A 42 56.49 -36.67 5.45
N GLN A 43 57.20 -36.41 6.55
CA GLN A 43 56.68 -35.59 7.63
C GLN A 43 56.58 -34.11 7.22
N GLU A 44 57.52 -33.62 6.41
CA GLU A 44 57.48 -32.27 5.84
C GLU A 44 56.35 -32.11 4.81
N GLU A 45 56.16 -33.10 3.93
CA GLU A 45 55.07 -33.13 2.96
C GLU A 45 53.70 -33.16 3.66
N ALA A 46 53.53 -33.99 4.70
CA ALA A 46 52.29 -34.03 5.47
C ALA A 46 51.99 -32.70 6.18
N ARG A 47 53.01 -31.96 6.66
CA ARG A 47 52.83 -30.62 7.23
C ARG A 47 52.45 -29.59 6.17
N ALA A 48 53.06 -29.67 4.99
CA ALA A 48 52.74 -28.79 3.86
C ALA A 48 51.32 -29.04 3.34
N GLU A 49 50.88 -30.31 3.28
CA GLU A 49 49.51 -30.68 2.91
C GLU A 49 48.49 -30.19 3.95
N ALA A 50 48.78 -30.37 5.25
CA ALA A 50 47.93 -29.85 6.33
C ALA A 50 47.81 -28.32 6.28
N ALA A 51 48.91 -27.61 6.03
CA ALA A 51 48.89 -26.15 5.88
C ALA A 51 48.05 -25.70 4.67
N ARG A 52 48.14 -26.41 3.54
CA ARG A 52 47.29 -26.14 2.36
C ARG A 52 45.81 -26.39 2.64
N GLN A 53 45.48 -27.47 3.34
CA GLN A 53 44.10 -27.77 3.72
C GLN A 53 43.53 -26.68 4.65
N GLN A 54 44.31 -26.26 5.63
CA GLN A 54 43.92 -25.20 6.54
C GLN A 54 43.70 -23.86 5.81
N GLN A 55 44.56 -23.53 4.84
CA GLN A 55 44.38 -22.33 4.02
C GLN A 55 43.09 -22.39 3.19
N LEU A 56 42.79 -23.53 2.56
CA LEU A 56 41.55 -23.72 1.79
C LEU A 56 40.30 -23.63 2.67
N GLU A 57 40.37 -24.12 3.91
CA GLU A 57 39.27 -24.01 4.87
C GLU A 57 39.02 -22.54 5.25
N GLN A 58 40.08 -21.79 5.54
CA GLN A 58 39.98 -20.34 5.81
C GLN A 58 39.41 -19.57 4.61
N GLU A 59 39.85 -19.87 3.39
CA GLU A 59 39.31 -19.24 2.17
C GLU A 59 37.82 -19.56 1.98
N ARG A 60 37.38 -20.78 2.31
CA ARG A 60 35.96 -21.16 2.25
C ARG A 60 35.13 -20.44 3.29
N GLU A 61 35.61 -20.35 4.54
CA GLU A 61 34.91 -19.64 5.60
C GLU A 61 34.79 -18.14 5.27
N ALA A 62 35.88 -17.53 4.78
CA ALA A 62 35.87 -16.14 4.33
C ALA A 62 34.89 -15.92 3.17
N ALA A 63 34.89 -16.80 2.16
CA ALA A 63 33.95 -16.73 1.04
C ALA A 63 32.50 -16.92 1.50
N GLN A 64 32.23 -17.82 2.45
CA GLN A 64 30.89 -18.01 3.02
C GLN A 64 30.42 -16.79 3.80
N GLN A 65 31.29 -16.18 4.60
CA GLN A 65 30.97 -14.96 5.33
C GLN A 65 30.68 -13.79 4.38
N GLU A 66 31.47 -13.65 3.31
CA GLU A 66 31.24 -12.62 2.30
C GLU A 66 29.93 -12.85 1.53
N ALA A 67 29.63 -14.10 1.16
CA ALA A 67 28.37 -14.46 0.52
C ALA A 67 27.16 -14.13 1.42
N ALA A 68 27.23 -14.50 2.71
CA ALA A 68 26.18 -14.20 3.68
C ALA A 68 25.96 -12.68 3.86
N ARG A 69 27.04 -11.89 3.88
CA ARG A 69 26.95 -10.42 3.94
C ARG A 69 26.23 -9.86 2.73
N LEU A 70 26.62 -10.30 1.53
CA LEU A 70 26.01 -9.85 0.27
C LEU A 70 24.53 -10.25 0.16
N GLU A 71 24.17 -11.46 0.60
CA GLU A 71 22.77 -11.89 0.67
C GLU A 71 21.95 -11.00 1.61
N GLN A 72 22.50 -10.64 2.77
CA GLN A 72 21.83 -9.74 3.71
C GLN A 72 21.67 -8.32 3.13
N GLU A 73 22.70 -7.80 2.46
CA GLU A 73 22.63 -6.49 1.78
C GLU A 73 21.58 -6.48 0.65
N LEU A 74 21.51 -7.55 -0.15
CA LEU A 74 20.50 -7.69 -1.21
C LEU A 74 19.08 -7.77 -0.64
N GLU A 75 18.88 -8.50 0.45
CA GLU A 75 17.58 -8.59 1.10
C GLU A 75 17.15 -7.24 1.68
N GLN A 76 18.07 -6.50 2.33
CA GLN A 76 17.80 -5.14 2.78
C GLN A 76 17.43 -4.22 1.62
N GLN A 77 18.14 -4.31 0.48
CA GLN A 77 17.87 -3.52 -0.71
C GLN A 77 16.49 -3.85 -1.31
N ARG A 78 16.12 -5.14 -1.34
CA ARG A 78 14.79 -5.59 -1.78
C ARG A 78 13.69 -5.02 -0.90
N GLN A 79 13.85 -5.11 0.42
CA GLN A 79 12.88 -4.57 1.36
C GLN A 79 12.76 -3.05 1.30
N ALA A 80 13.86 -2.33 1.05
CA ALA A 80 13.83 -0.89 0.85
C ALA A 80 13.10 -0.51 -0.45
N THR A 81 13.36 -1.24 -1.54
CA THR A 81 12.69 -1.05 -2.84
C THR A 81 11.20 -1.34 -2.73
N GLU A 82 10.83 -2.41 -2.03
CA GLU A 82 9.44 -2.77 -1.80
C GLU A 82 8.69 -1.71 -1.00
N ARG A 83 9.29 -1.20 0.09
CA ARG A 83 8.73 -0.07 0.85
C ARG A 83 8.57 1.18 -0.01
N GLN A 84 9.54 1.47 -0.88
CA GLN A 84 9.45 2.61 -1.79
C GLN A 84 8.31 2.46 -2.80
N ARG A 85 8.10 1.25 -3.35
CA ARG A 85 6.97 0.95 -4.22
C ARG A 85 5.64 1.10 -3.51
N GLN A 86 5.50 0.51 -2.32
CA GLN A 86 4.28 0.63 -1.52
C GLN A 86 3.96 2.08 -1.17
N GLN A 87 4.98 2.89 -0.87
CA GLN A 87 4.79 4.33 -0.65
C GLN A 87 4.34 5.06 -1.93
N ALA A 88 4.94 4.75 -3.07
CA ALA A 88 4.54 5.34 -4.35
C ALA A 88 3.11 4.95 -4.74
N ASP A 89 2.74 3.68 -4.53
CA ASP A 89 1.39 3.18 -4.77
C ASP A 89 0.37 3.89 -3.88
N LEU A 90 0.68 4.06 -2.59
CA LEU A 90 -0.17 4.83 -1.66
C LEU A 90 -0.39 6.27 -2.14
N VAL A 91 0.67 6.95 -2.59
CA VAL A 91 0.57 8.32 -3.12
C VAL A 91 -0.31 8.37 -4.37
N ASN A 92 -0.09 7.45 -5.31
CA ASN A 92 -0.85 7.38 -6.56
C ASN A 92 -2.34 7.09 -6.30
N GLN A 93 -2.63 6.13 -5.41
CA GLN A 93 -4.00 5.80 -5.04
C GLN A 93 -4.69 6.95 -4.30
N THR A 94 -3.97 7.64 -3.41
CA THR A 94 -4.48 8.82 -2.70
C THR A 94 -4.78 9.97 -3.67
N ALA A 95 -3.90 10.22 -4.65
CA ALA A 95 -4.10 11.25 -5.66
C ALA A 95 -5.33 10.96 -6.55
N GLU A 96 -5.47 9.71 -6.95
CA GLU A 96 -6.61 9.25 -7.75
C GLU A 96 -7.93 9.35 -6.97
N ALA A 97 -7.95 8.92 -5.70
CA ALA A 97 -9.12 9.06 -4.84
C ALA A 97 -9.51 10.53 -4.62
N TRP A 98 -8.53 11.42 -4.41
CA TRP A 98 -8.76 12.86 -4.28
C TRP A 98 -9.36 13.46 -5.56
N ARG A 99 -8.84 13.06 -6.72
CA ARG A 99 -9.36 13.50 -8.03
C ARG A 99 -10.80 13.04 -8.25
N GLN A 100 -11.10 11.76 -7.98
CA GLN A 100 -12.46 11.22 -8.09
C GLN A 100 -13.43 11.90 -7.12
N PHE A 101 -12.98 12.16 -5.89
CA PHE A 101 -13.75 12.88 -4.89
C PHE A 101 -14.13 14.29 -5.35
N ASN A 102 -13.16 15.06 -5.88
CA ASN A 102 -13.44 16.38 -6.44
C ASN A 102 -14.35 16.32 -7.66
N GLN A 103 -14.12 15.37 -8.56
CA GLN A 103 -14.96 15.18 -9.74
C GLN A 103 -16.42 14.88 -9.38
N ALA A 104 -16.68 14.08 -8.34
CA ALA A 104 -18.03 13.79 -7.87
C ALA A 104 -18.72 15.06 -7.34
N LEU A 105 -18.00 15.89 -6.57
CA LEU A 105 -18.51 17.17 -6.08
C LEU A 105 -18.76 18.16 -7.21
N ASP A 106 -17.89 18.25 -8.20
CA ASP A 106 -18.06 19.14 -9.36
C ASP A 106 -19.23 18.72 -10.24
N THR A 107 -19.42 17.41 -10.41
CA THR A 107 -20.56 16.84 -11.14
C THR A 107 -21.87 17.18 -10.45
N ALA A 108 -21.95 16.98 -9.12
CA ALA A 108 -23.11 17.35 -8.33
C ALA A 108 -23.39 18.87 -8.39
N THR A 109 -22.34 19.70 -8.32
CA THR A 109 -22.43 21.17 -8.43
C THR A 109 -22.97 21.60 -9.79
N SER A 110 -22.49 20.96 -10.85
CA SER A 110 -22.89 21.25 -12.23
C SER A 110 -24.33 20.80 -12.50
N ALA A 111 -24.72 19.63 -11.99
CA ALA A 111 -26.09 19.13 -12.09
C ALA A 111 -27.09 20.07 -11.42
N TYR A 112 -26.72 20.64 -10.27
CA TYR A 112 -27.51 21.68 -9.60
C TYR A 112 -27.59 22.96 -10.41
N SER A 113 -26.44 23.52 -10.81
CA SER A 113 -26.37 24.83 -11.46
C SER A 113 -27.15 24.88 -12.78
N ASN A 114 -27.26 23.74 -13.45
CA ASN A 114 -28.00 23.60 -14.71
C ASN A 114 -29.47 23.18 -14.52
N ASN A 115 -29.95 23.03 -13.28
CA ASN A 115 -31.27 22.44 -12.97
C ASN A 115 -31.52 21.12 -13.72
N ALA A 116 -30.46 20.34 -13.98
CA ALA A 116 -30.53 19.15 -14.82
C ALA A 116 -31.19 17.97 -14.10
N GLN A 117 -31.21 18.02 -12.77
CA GLN A 117 -31.70 16.96 -11.88
C GLN A 117 -32.40 17.58 -10.67
N THR A 118 -33.31 16.83 -10.06
CA THR A 118 -33.89 17.23 -8.78
C THR A 118 -32.83 17.16 -7.66
N PRO A 119 -32.94 17.95 -6.57
CA PRO A 119 -32.00 17.88 -5.46
C PRO A 119 -31.84 16.48 -4.86
N ALA A 120 -32.92 15.69 -4.81
CA ALA A 120 -32.86 14.28 -4.36
C ALA A 120 -31.99 13.43 -5.29
N GLN A 121 -32.12 13.59 -6.60
CA GLN A 121 -31.31 12.87 -7.59
C GLN A 121 -29.83 13.25 -7.47
N ILE A 122 -29.52 14.54 -7.34
CA ILE A 122 -28.14 15.02 -7.17
C ILE A 122 -27.48 14.39 -5.94
N LEU A 123 -28.18 14.40 -4.80
CA LEU A 123 -27.67 13.83 -3.55
C LEU A 123 -27.50 12.30 -3.65
N GLY A 124 -28.44 11.61 -4.31
CA GLY A 124 -28.36 10.17 -4.55
C GLY A 124 -27.19 9.80 -5.47
N THR A 125 -27.00 10.53 -6.56
CA THR A 125 -25.86 10.35 -7.48
C THR A 125 -24.54 10.65 -6.77
N LEU A 126 -24.44 11.74 -6.01
CA LEU A 126 -23.25 12.06 -5.24
C LEU A 126 -22.89 10.93 -4.27
N ALA A 127 -23.85 10.42 -3.51
CA ALA A 127 -23.61 9.31 -2.59
C ALA A 127 -23.17 8.03 -3.32
N ALA A 128 -23.70 7.77 -4.51
CA ALA A 128 -23.31 6.64 -5.34
C ALA A 128 -21.89 6.79 -5.88
N ASP A 129 -21.56 7.95 -6.46
CA ASP A 129 -20.25 8.27 -7.03
C ASP A 129 -19.15 8.16 -5.96
N LEU A 130 -19.37 8.76 -4.79
CA LEU A 130 -18.47 8.65 -3.63
C LEU A 130 -18.35 7.21 -3.12
N GLY A 131 -19.40 6.40 -3.27
CA GLY A 131 -19.40 4.98 -2.93
C GLY A 131 -18.53 4.12 -3.84
N THR A 132 -18.13 4.63 -5.01
CA THR A 132 -17.24 3.92 -5.94
C THR A 132 -15.76 4.11 -5.63
N ILE A 133 -15.42 5.11 -4.82
CA ILE A 133 -14.02 5.43 -4.49
C ILE A 133 -13.51 4.40 -3.47
N PRO A 134 -12.43 3.66 -3.79
CA PRO A 134 -11.84 2.71 -2.84
C PRO A 134 -11.24 3.46 -1.65
N LEU A 135 -11.66 3.09 -0.43
CA LEU A 135 -11.20 3.73 0.81
C LEU A 135 -10.04 2.98 1.49
N THR A 136 -9.63 1.85 0.92
CA THR A 136 -8.47 1.08 1.36
C THR A 136 -7.22 1.54 0.63
N GLN A 137 -6.06 1.49 1.29
CA GLN A 137 -4.76 1.83 0.68
C GLN A 137 -4.65 3.27 0.16
N ILE A 138 -5.42 4.17 0.75
CA ILE A 138 -5.29 5.62 0.59
C ILE A 138 -4.99 6.27 1.95
N ASP A 139 -4.71 7.57 1.95
CA ASP A 139 -4.64 8.34 3.18
C ASP A 139 -5.91 8.20 4.03
N SER A 140 -5.73 7.92 5.33
CA SER A 140 -6.82 7.58 6.25
C SER A 140 -7.76 8.75 6.54
N GLU A 141 -7.24 9.98 6.56
CA GLU A 141 -8.08 11.16 6.79
C GLU A 141 -8.90 11.50 5.54
N LEU A 142 -8.32 11.32 4.34
CA LEU A 142 -9.06 11.41 3.09
C LEU A 142 -10.17 10.35 3.02
N ALA A 143 -9.87 9.10 3.38
CA ALA A 143 -10.86 8.02 3.41
C ALA A 143 -12.04 8.37 4.32
N THR A 144 -11.76 8.95 5.49
CA THR A 144 -12.78 9.37 6.45
C THR A 144 -13.61 10.53 5.88
N LEU A 145 -12.97 11.53 5.27
CA LEU A 145 -13.66 12.65 4.64
C LEU A 145 -14.63 12.18 3.55
N ILE A 146 -14.18 11.32 2.64
CA ILE A 146 -15.01 10.78 1.56
C ILE A 146 -16.20 10.02 2.13
N ASN A 147 -15.97 9.18 3.14
CA ASN A 147 -17.03 8.41 3.78
C ASN A 147 -18.06 9.29 4.49
N ASP A 148 -17.60 10.36 5.16
CA ASP A 148 -18.49 11.31 5.84
C ASP A 148 -19.37 12.05 4.81
N PHE A 149 -18.77 12.56 3.72
CA PHE A 149 -19.53 13.17 2.61
C PHE A 149 -20.55 12.21 2.01
N ARG A 150 -20.17 10.95 1.79
CA ARG A 150 -21.06 9.91 1.28
C ARG A 150 -22.23 9.67 2.23
N SER A 151 -21.96 9.51 3.52
CA SER A 151 -22.98 9.26 4.54
C SER A 151 -23.97 10.43 4.62
N THR A 152 -23.47 11.66 4.68
CA THR A 152 -24.30 12.86 4.75
C THR A 152 -25.12 13.06 3.47
N ALA A 153 -24.55 12.79 2.29
CA ALA A 153 -25.30 12.82 1.02
C ALA A 153 -26.41 11.77 0.97
N LEU A 154 -26.14 10.55 1.45
CA LEU A 154 -27.14 9.49 1.52
C LEU A 154 -28.28 9.84 2.49
N GLU A 155 -27.95 10.38 3.67
CA GLU A 155 -28.95 10.83 4.64
C GLU A 155 -29.83 11.94 4.07
N ALA A 156 -29.22 12.95 3.43
CA ALA A 156 -29.94 14.04 2.79
C ALA A 156 -30.86 13.54 1.65
N HIS A 157 -30.38 12.59 0.85
CA HIS A 157 -31.19 11.93 -0.18
C HIS A 157 -32.41 11.22 0.42
N GLN A 158 -32.23 10.47 1.50
CA GLN A 158 -33.31 9.76 2.19
C GLN A 158 -34.34 10.72 2.79
N ILE A 159 -33.90 11.79 3.44
CA ILE A 159 -34.78 12.82 4.01
C ILE A 159 -35.61 13.48 2.91
N LYS A 160 -34.98 13.90 1.80
CA LYS A 160 -35.68 14.54 0.69
C LYS A 160 -36.68 13.60 0.03
N THR A 161 -36.30 12.34 -0.18
CA THR A 161 -37.17 11.33 -0.77
C THR A 161 -38.37 11.06 0.13
N HIS A 162 -38.15 10.84 1.42
CA HIS A 162 -39.22 10.63 2.40
C HIS A 162 -40.19 11.82 2.45
N TYR A 163 -39.68 13.04 2.53
CA TYR A 163 -40.52 14.25 2.52
C TYR A 163 -41.35 14.36 1.24
N THR A 164 -40.74 14.13 0.07
CA THR A 164 -41.42 14.20 -1.22
C THR A 164 -42.53 13.14 -1.32
N THR A 165 -42.28 11.91 -0.87
CA THR A 165 -43.29 10.84 -0.84
C THR A 165 -44.45 11.17 0.10
N ARG A 166 -44.16 11.64 1.33
CA ARG A 166 -45.22 12.01 2.29
C ARG A 166 -46.06 13.20 1.80
N MET A 167 -45.44 14.17 1.13
CA MET A 167 -46.15 15.28 0.49
C MET A 167 -47.07 14.81 -0.65
N GLN A 168 -46.63 13.84 -1.46
CA GLN A 168 -47.45 13.21 -2.51
C GLN A 168 -48.66 12.47 -1.95
N GLU A 169 -48.51 11.80 -0.80
CA GLU A 169 -49.59 11.10 -0.10
C GLU A 169 -50.62 12.06 0.52
N LEU A 170 -50.16 13.19 1.06
CA LEU A 170 -51.02 14.17 1.73
C LEU A 170 -51.82 15.03 0.75
N ASP A 171 -51.26 15.36 -0.42
CA ASP A 171 -52.00 16.03 -1.49
C ASP A 171 -51.30 15.87 -2.86
N ALA A 172 -51.90 15.08 -3.77
CA ALA A 172 -51.39 14.90 -5.13
C ALA A 172 -51.34 16.23 -5.93
N GLY A 173 -52.10 17.25 -5.53
CA GLY A 173 -52.12 18.57 -6.17
C GLY A 173 -50.95 19.49 -5.78
N VAL A 174 -50.34 19.29 -4.62
CA VAL A 174 -49.25 20.15 -4.09
C VAL A 174 -47.90 19.80 -4.71
N VAL A 175 -47.70 18.57 -5.19
CA VAL A 175 -46.43 18.04 -5.71
C VAL A 175 -45.82 18.91 -6.81
N ASN A 176 -46.65 19.56 -7.64
CA ASN A 176 -46.19 20.33 -8.79
C ASN A 176 -45.47 21.64 -8.40
N ALA A 177 -45.69 22.18 -7.19
CA ALA A 177 -44.97 23.35 -6.69
C ALA A 177 -43.75 23.00 -5.80
N SER A 178 -43.51 21.71 -5.48
CA SER A 178 -42.34 21.26 -4.66
C SER A 178 -41.08 21.22 -5.49
N GLN A 179 -41.29 20.98 -6.78
CA GLN A 179 -40.24 20.81 -7.75
C GLN A 179 -39.67 22.16 -8.21
N THR A 180 -40.39 23.26 -7.97
CA THR A 180 -40.00 24.63 -8.35
C THR A 180 -39.41 25.46 -7.21
N GLY A 181 -39.34 24.92 -5.98
CA GLY A 181 -38.79 25.59 -4.80
C GLY A 181 -37.27 25.77 -4.76
N CYS A 182 -36.59 25.91 -5.91
CA CYS A 182 -35.16 26.24 -5.99
C CYS A 182 -34.90 27.71 -6.39
N ASP A 183 -35.94 28.54 -6.53
CA ASP A 183 -35.80 29.91 -7.04
C ASP A 183 -35.43 30.99 -5.99
N VAL A 184 -35.46 30.68 -4.69
CA VAL A 184 -35.23 31.70 -3.63
C VAL A 184 -33.74 31.84 -3.25
N GLY A 185 -32.86 31.01 -3.79
CA GLY A 185 -31.43 30.98 -3.43
C GLY A 185 -30.50 31.79 -4.34
N ARG A 186 -30.98 32.77 -5.11
CA ARG A 186 -30.10 33.64 -5.91
C ARG A 186 -29.51 34.76 -5.05
N MET A 187 -28.82 34.41 -3.96
CA MET A 187 -27.91 35.36 -3.30
C MET A 187 -26.61 35.38 -4.12
N ALA A 188 -26.45 36.49 -4.83
CA ALA A 188 -25.28 36.79 -5.63
C ALA A 188 -24.01 36.79 -4.77
N GLY A 189 -23.00 36.00 -5.16
CA GLY A 189 -21.59 36.27 -4.80
C GLY A 189 -20.89 35.34 -3.80
N GLU A 190 -21.47 34.22 -3.35
CA GLU A 190 -20.78 33.32 -2.41
C GLU A 190 -20.04 32.15 -3.11
N ALA A 191 -18.86 31.80 -2.56
CA ALA A 191 -17.87 30.92 -3.15
C ALA A 191 -18.21 29.41 -3.20
N ASN A 192 -19.42 28.98 -2.78
CA ASN A 192 -19.71 27.55 -2.59
C ASN A 192 -21.11 27.10 -3.11
N PRO A 193 -21.25 26.85 -4.42
CA PRO A 193 -22.54 26.55 -5.09
C PRO A 193 -23.20 25.24 -4.66
N LEU A 194 -22.45 24.22 -4.20
CA LEU A 194 -23.03 22.96 -3.73
C LEU A 194 -23.63 23.08 -2.33
N ARG A 195 -23.03 23.88 -1.44
CA ARG A 195 -23.69 24.28 -0.19
C ARG A 195 -25.04 24.92 -0.51
N ASN A 196 -25.08 25.85 -1.46
CA ASN A 196 -26.32 26.51 -1.88
C ASN A 196 -27.32 25.56 -2.56
N CYS A 197 -26.86 24.52 -3.27
CA CYS A 197 -27.70 23.42 -3.76
C CYS A 197 -28.46 22.73 -2.65
N ILE A 198 -27.72 22.37 -1.60
CA ILE A 198 -28.26 21.64 -0.48
C ILE A 198 -29.17 22.58 0.34
N VAL A 199 -28.79 23.86 0.51
CA VAL A 199 -29.61 24.88 1.20
C VAL A 199 -30.93 25.13 0.48
N GLY A 200 -30.88 25.40 -0.82
CA GLY A 200 -32.07 25.71 -1.62
C GLY A 200 -32.97 24.51 -1.85
N GLY A 201 -32.39 23.33 -2.10
CA GLY A 201 -33.14 22.08 -2.28
C GLY A 201 -33.76 21.54 -1.00
N LEU A 202 -33.16 21.83 0.17
CA LEU A 202 -33.65 21.40 1.46
C LEU A 202 -34.56 22.41 2.18
N LEU A 203 -34.49 23.71 1.90
CA LEU A 203 -35.30 24.73 2.57
C LEU A 203 -36.37 25.38 1.67
N GLY A 204 -36.53 24.91 0.42
CA GLY A 204 -37.59 25.33 -0.49
C GLY A 204 -38.99 24.94 0.01
N GLY A 205 -39.50 25.69 0.99
CA GLY A 205 -40.81 25.52 1.61
C GLY A 205 -41.93 26.09 0.75
N PHE A 206 -43.05 25.38 0.72
CA PHE A 206 -44.28 25.84 0.11
C PHE A 206 -45.05 26.76 1.02
N VAL A 207 -45.59 27.83 0.44
CA VAL A 207 -46.67 28.60 1.06
C VAL A 207 -47.80 28.72 0.05
N SER A 208 -48.71 27.75 0.04
CA SER A 208 -50.00 27.95 -0.64
C SER A 208 -51.11 27.07 -0.04
N ALA A 209 -51.90 27.70 0.82
CA ALA A 209 -53.35 27.60 0.96
C ALA A 209 -54.01 26.21 0.77
N VAL A 210 -53.56 25.21 1.52
CA VAL A 210 -54.38 24.05 1.89
C VAL A 210 -54.62 24.16 3.39
N GLY A 211 -55.83 23.88 3.87
CA GLY A 211 -56.13 23.89 5.31
C GLY A 211 -55.12 23.03 6.03
N ALA A 212 -54.18 23.67 6.73
CA ALA A 212 -52.98 23.03 7.27
C ALA A 212 -53.41 21.99 8.30
N SER A 213 -53.46 20.73 7.88
CA SER A 213 -53.58 19.62 8.82
C SER A 213 -52.38 19.68 9.74
N GLU A 214 -52.58 19.33 11.01
CA GLU A 214 -51.49 19.27 11.99
C GLU A 214 -50.33 18.39 11.49
N GLU A 215 -50.66 17.35 10.72
CA GLU A 215 -49.71 16.44 10.07
C GLU A 215 -48.83 17.14 9.01
N PHE A 216 -49.36 18.09 8.23
CA PHE A 216 -48.57 18.87 7.27
C PHE A 216 -47.55 19.77 7.98
N ASN A 217 -48.01 20.50 9.01
CA ASN A 217 -47.14 21.42 9.76
C ASN A 217 -46.04 20.66 10.52
N GLN A 218 -46.36 19.49 11.07
CA GLN A 218 -45.37 18.62 11.73
C GLN A 218 -44.34 18.08 10.73
N LEU A 219 -44.78 17.61 9.55
CA LEU A 219 -43.89 17.12 8.50
C LEU A 219 -42.93 18.21 8.02
N GLN A 220 -43.43 19.43 7.81
CA GLN A 220 -42.59 20.55 7.39
C GLN A 220 -41.60 20.98 8.47
N ALA A 221 -42.03 21.05 9.73
CA ALA A 221 -41.14 21.39 10.85
C ALA A 221 -40.02 20.34 11.06
N ASP A 222 -40.33 19.04 10.96
CA ASP A 222 -39.32 17.98 11.03
C ASP A 222 -38.32 18.09 9.88
N TYR A 223 -38.81 18.34 8.67
CA TYR A 223 -37.96 18.51 7.49
C TYR A 223 -37.04 19.73 7.60
N GLU A 224 -37.54 20.88 8.06
CA GLU A 224 -36.75 22.08 8.29
C GLU A 224 -35.68 21.87 9.38
N ALA A 225 -36.02 21.21 10.48
CA ALA A 225 -35.06 20.91 11.55
C ALA A 225 -33.92 19.98 11.06
N ARG A 226 -34.28 18.90 10.37
CA ARG A 226 -33.30 17.93 9.87
C ARG A 226 -32.44 18.50 8.74
N SER A 227 -33.03 19.31 7.87
CA SER A 227 -32.28 19.99 6.81
C SER A 227 -31.27 20.99 7.35
N GLN A 228 -31.63 21.80 8.36
CA GLN A 228 -30.67 22.71 8.98
C GLN A 228 -29.46 21.98 9.59
N GLY A 229 -29.69 20.84 10.25
CA GLY A 229 -28.61 20.00 10.76
C GLY A 229 -27.68 19.49 9.65
N LEU A 230 -28.25 19.01 8.54
CA LEU A 230 -27.46 18.57 7.38
C LEU A 230 -26.65 19.70 6.76
N LEU A 231 -27.20 20.91 6.68
CA LEU A 231 -26.51 22.08 6.13
C LEU A 231 -25.27 22.46 6.93
N GLN A 232 -25.38 22.39 8.25
CA GLN A 232 -24.25 22.60 9.12
C GLN A 232 -23.17 21.53 8.89
N THR A 233 -23.57 20.24 8.86
CA THR A 233 -22.66 19.13 8.59
C THR A 233 -21.94 19.27 7.24
N PHE A 234 -22.65 19.61 6.16
CA PHE A 234 -22.01 19.85 4.87
C PHE A 234 -21.05 21.04 4.92
N GLY A 235 -21.39 22.13 5.63
CA GLY A 235 -20.49 23.25 5.84
C GLY A 235 -19.17 22.83 6.49
N ASP A 236 -19.24 22.05 7.57
CA ASP A 236 -18.07 21.53 8.27
C ASP A 236 -17.23 20.59 7.39
N LEU A 237 -17.91 19.73 6.59
CA LEU A 237 -17.25 18.84 5.65
C LEU A 237 -16.53 19.60 4.53
N TYR A 238 -17.10 20.69 4.02
CA TYR A 238 -16.43 21.55 3.05
C TYR A 238 -15.19 22.23 3.64
N GLY A 239 -15.25 22.72 4.88
CA GLY A 239 -14.05 23.23 5.56
C GLY A 239 -12.96 22.17 5.72
N ARG A 240 -13.35 20.92 6.05
CA ARG A 240 -12.41 19.79 6.10
C ARG A 240 -11.84 19.42 4.73
N LYS A 241 -12.63 19.53 3.66
CA LYS A 241 -12.14 19.34 2.28
C LYS A 241 -11.04 20.35 1.94
N GLU A 242 -11.23 21.63 2.25
CA GLU A 242 -10.22 22.65 1.97
C GLU A 242 -8.90 22.34 2.70
N ALA A 243 -8.99 22.04 4.00
CA ALA A 243 -7.83 21.63 4.80
C ALA A 243 -7.17 20.33 4.29
N MET A 244 -7.96 19.41 3.73
CA MET A 244 -7.45 18.17 3.14
C MET A 244 -6.58 18.47 1.91
N GLY A 245 -6.99 19.41 1.05
CA GLY A 245 -6.19 19.82 -0.12
C GLY A 245 -4.79 20.28 0.28
N ASP A 246 -4.69 21.15 1.30
CA ASP A 246 -3.42 21.65 1.81
C ASP A 246 -2.55 20.53 2.42
N ARG A 247 -3.18 19.61 3.16
CA ARG A 247 -2.50 18.46 3.77
C ARG A 247 -1.95 17.51 2.72
N LEU A 248 -2.73 17.18 1.68
CA LEU A 248 -2.30 16.29 0.60
C LEU A 248 -1.17 16.91 -0.23
N GLN A 249 -1.21 18.22 -0.46
CA GLN A 249 -0.11 18.94 -1.11
C GLN A 249 1.16 18.89 -0.27
N THR A 250 1.05 19.14 1.04
CA THR A 250 2.21 19.16 1.94
C THR A 250 2.81 17.78 2.16
N THR A 251 1.97 16.75 2.29
CA THR A 251 2.40 15.39 2.65
C THR A 251 2.85 14.59 1.42
N TYR A 252 2.17 14.77 0.29
CA TYR A 252 2.32 13.92 -0.88
C TYR A 252 2.62 14.68 -2.17
N GLY A 253 2.60 16.02 -2.16
CA GLY A 253 2.76 16.84 -3.37
C GLY A 253 1.57 16.77 -4.32
N ILE A 254 0.39 16.36 -3.82
CA ILE A 254 -0.84 16.25 -4.61
C ILE A 254 -1.54 17.61 -4.62
N SER A 255 -1.70 18.20 -5.82
CA SER A 255 -2.29 19.54 -5.97
C SER A 255 -3.73 19.59 -5.47
N PRO A 256 -4.11 20.67 -4.74
CA PRO A 256 -5.51 21.02 -4.60
C PRO A 256 -6.00 21.45 -5.99
N SER A 257 -6.96 20.72 -6.54
CA SER A 257 -7.68 21.09 -7.77
C SER A 257 -8.88 21.93 -7.42
#